data_AF-A0A202FG35-F1
#
_entry.id   AF-A0A202FG35-F1
#
_cell.length_a   1.000
_cell.length_b   1.000
_cell.length_c   1.000
_cell.angle_alpha   90.00
_cell.angle_beta   90.00
_cell.angle_gamma   90.00
#
_symmetry.space_group_name_H-M   'P 1'
#
loop_
_entity.id
_entity.type
_entity.pdbx_description
1 polymer ?
#
loop_
_entity_poly.entity_id
_entity_poly.type
_entity_poly.pdbx_seq_one_letter_code
_entity_poly.pdbx_strand_id
1 'polypeptide(L)'
;MVLSPVEIHDKEFDSKFRGYDRDQVNDFLKQAAQDYNLALQKNAELEKQLKDTTDQLKYFTDMKDALNQSILVAQEAAEKVKSESEQEAQIIVEESQKKARDLLNQSTDKSNRILQDASDRARQVTIETDNLKKSVNSFRQGLQGMLKQQLDMVENPEWSKLNDSTSTEKLKREIGDQADGTAQDYQPNVQNNENMQDQVSNSDQMNYNDNIQDDQPDESYTINHQQNEPTFNFQDDSDGDSKEN
;
A
#
# COMPACT_ATOMS: atom_id res chain seq x y z
N MET A 1 -31.03 6.40 82.86
CA MET A 1 -32.39 5.96 83.23
C MET A 1 -33.13 7.19 83.72
N VAL A 2 -34.05 7.68 82.90
CA VAL A 2 -34.82 8.90 83.14
C VAL A 2 -36.29 8.48 83.15
N LEU A 3 -37.07 9.02 84.09
CA LEU A 3 -38.46 8.67 84.34
C LEU A 3 -39.27 8.62 83.04
N SER A 4 -40.16 7.64 82.89
CA SER A 4 -41.15 7.59 81.82
C SER A 4 -42.21 8.69 82.02
N PRO A 5 -42.80 9.26 80.95
CA PRO A 5 -43.97 10.14 81.08
C PRO A 5 -45.08 9.55 81.96
N VAL A 6 -45.27 8.23 81.90
CA VAL A 6 -46.26 7.50 82.71
C VAL A 6 -45.82 7.45 84.18
N GLU A 7 -44.53 7.24 84.45
CA GLU A 7 -43.99 7.26 85.81
C GLU A 7 -44.04 8.64 86.46
N ILE A 8 -44.01 9.73 85.66
CA ILE A 8 -44.20 11.11 86.14
C ILE A 8 -45.68 11.37 86.48
N HIS A 9 -46.59 10.85 85.65
CA HIS A 9 -48.03 10.99 85.86
C HIS A 9 -48.53 10.20 87.08
N ASP A 10 -48.05 8.97 87.26
CA ASP A 10 -48.51 8.05 88.32
C ASP A 10 -47.73 8.24 89.64
N LYS A 11 -46.93 9.30 89.77
CA LYS A 11 -46.11 9.53 90.94
C LYS A 11 -46.93 10.03 92.13
N GLU A 12 -47.04 9.21 93.17
CA GLU A 12 -47.62 9.62 94.45
C GLU A 12 -46.57 10.21 95.40
N PHE A 13 -46.98 11.24 96.16
CA PHE A 13 -46.16 11.90 97.18
C PHE A 13 -46.84 11.82 98.56
N ASP A 14 -46.02 11.66 99.60
CA ASP A 14 -46.44 11.68 101.00
C ASP A 14 -46.96 13.07 101.41
N SER A 15 -48.07 13.11 102.17
CA SER A 15 -48.62 14.36 102.71
C SER A 15 -47.97 14.72 104.04
N LYS A 16 -47.53 15.98 104.20
CA LYS A 16 -47.00 16.55 105.45
C LYS A 16 -47.71 17.86 105.79
N PHE A 17 -47.83 18.17 107.08
CA PHE A 17 -48.45 19.41 107.57
C PHE A 17 -47.66 20.63 107.05
N ARG A 18 -48.33 21.52 106.28
CA ARG A 18 -47.75 22.62 105.45
C ARG A 18 -46.98 22.19 104.18
N GLY A 19 -47.49 21.23 103.42
CA GLY A 19 -46.98 20.86 102.09
C GLY A 19 -47.51 21.73 100.94
N TYR A 20 -47.04 21.45 99.72
CA TYR A 20 -47.58 22.03 98.48
C TYR A 20 -49.03 21.57 98.23
N ASP A 21 -49.78 22.37 97.49
CA ASP A 21 -51.13 22.02 97.05
C ASP A 21 -51.08 20.83 96.09
N ARG A 22 -51.81 19.76 96.42
CA ARG A 22 -51.84 18.52 95.66
C ARG A 22 -52.41 18.71 94.26
N ASP A 23 -53.42 19.57 94.11
CA ASP A 23 -54.10 19.76 92.82
C ASP A 23 -53.19 20.54 91.86
N GLN A 24 -52.54 21.61 92.33
CA GLN A 24 -51.57 22.36 91.51
C GLN A 24 -50.36 21.51 91.11
N VAL A 25 -49.85 20.68 92.03
CA VAL A 25 -48.71 19.79 91.73
C VAL A 25 -49.10 18.73 90.70
N ASN A 26 -50.30 18.13 90.81
CA ASN A 26 -50.78 17.15 89.84
C ASN A 26 -50.98 17.76 88.45
N ASP A 27 -51.51 18.97 88.35
CA ASP A 27 -51.67 19.66 87.06
C ASP A 27 -50.32 20.01 86.43
N PHE A 28 -49.34 20.44 87.23
CA PHE A 28 -47.97 20.65 86.77
C PHE A 28 -47.31 19.34 86.30
N LEU A 29 -47.49 18.24 87.03
CA LEU A 29 -46.94 16.93 86.64
C LEU A 29 -47.56 16.40 85.36
N LYS A 30 -48.86 16.63 85.11
CA LYS A 30 -49.50 16.29 83.83
C LYS A 30 -48.87 17.07 82.67
N GLN A 31 -48.69 18.39 82.84
CA GLN A 31 -48.05 19.21 81.82
C GLN A 31 -46.59 18.79 81.59
N ALA A 32 -45.83 18.54 82.66
CA ALA A 32 -44.46 18.07 82.57
C ALA A 32 -44.35 16.69 81.89
N ALA A 33 -45.27 15.76 82.20
CA ALA A 33 -45.33 14.45 81.54
C ALA A 33 -45.65 14.59 80.05
N GLN A 34 -46.54 15.50 79.68
CA GLN A 34 -46.92 15.75 78.29
C GLN A 34 -45.75 16.37 77.48
N ASP A 35 -45.10 17.40 78.02
CA ASP A 35 -43.92 18.03 77.40
C ASP A 35 -42.76 17.05 77.28
N TYR A 36 -42.57 16.19 78.29
CA TYR A 36 -41.55 15.16 78.28
C TYR A 36 -41.83 14.07 77.22
N ASN A 37 -43.09 13.67 77.04
CA ASN A 37 -43.48 12.77 75.95
C ASN A 37 -43.19 13.38 74.58
N LEU A 38 -43.55 14.66 74.40
CA LEU A 38 -43.29 15.40 73.16
C LEU A 38 -41.78 15.48 72.86
N ALA A 39 -40.98 15.75 73.89
CA ALA A 39 -39.52 15.77 73.78
C ALA A 39 -38.94 14.41 73.39
N LEU A 40 -39.46 13.31 73.97
CA LEU A 40 -39.05 11.95 73.61
C LEU A 40 -39.40 11.60 72.16
N GLN A 41 -40.62 11.93 71.69
CA GLN A 41 -41.02 11.72 70.30
C GLN A 41 -40.12 12.48 69.33
N LYS A 42 -39.87 13.77 69.63
CA LYS A 42 -38.97 14.60 68.82
C LYS A 42 -37.53 14.07 68.82
N ASN A 43 -37.05 13.56 69.95
CA ASN A 43 -35.72 12.95 70.03
C ASN A 43 -35.64 11.70 69.15
N ALA A 44 -36.62 10.79 69.24
CA ALA A 44 -36.67 9.60 68.40
C ALA A 44 -36.76 9.94 66.90
N GLU A 45 -37.51 10.99 66.53
CA GLU A 45 -37.58 11.47 65.15
C GLU A 45 -36.25 12.07 64.67
N LEU A 46 -35.59 12.86 65.50
CA LEU A 46 -34.26 13.41 65.21
C LEU A 46 -33.20 12.31 65.10
N GLU A 47 -33.21 11.30 65.97
CA GLU A 47 -32.32 10.14 65.89
C GLU A 47 -32.53 9.37 64.59
N LYS A 48 -33.79 9.19 64.16
CA LYS A 48 -34.11 8.57 62.88
C LYS A 48 -33.57 9.40 61.70
N GLN A 49 -33.84 10.71 61.67
CA GLN A 49 -33.33 11.59 60.62
C GLN A 49 -31.80 11.63 60.58
N LEU A 50 -31.15 11.63 61.74
CA LEU A 50 -29.70 11.60 61.86
C LEU A 50 -29.15 10.29 61.29
N LYS A 51 -29.77 9.15 61.61
CA LYS A 51 -29.40 7.85 61.05
C LYS A 51 -29.56 7.85 59.53
N ASP A 52 -30.72 8.26 59.01
CA ASP A 52 -31.01 8.29 57.57
C ASP A 52 -29.99 9.19 56.82
N THR A 53 -29.68 10.37 57.38
CA THR A 53 -28.69 11.29 56.82
C THR A 53 -27.27 10.72 56.88
N THR A 54 -26.92 10.03 57.97
CA THR A 54 -25.61 9.39 58.13
C THR A 54 -25.42 8.26 57.12
N ASP A 55 -26.46 7.45 56.89
CA ASP A 55 -26.46 6.37 55.91
C ASP A 55 -26.32 6.92 54.48
N GLN A 56 -27.02 8.02 54.16
CA GLN A 56 -26.85 8.72 52.88
C GLN A 56 -25.43 9.28 52.70
N LEU A 57 -24.89 9.92 53.74
CA LEU A 57 -23.53 10.46 53.70
C LEU A 57 -22.49 9.36 53.46
N LYS A 58 -22.67 8.20 54.11
CA LYS A 58 -21.83 7.03 53.89
C LYS A 58 -21.92 6.55 52.44
N TYR A 59 -23.13 6.41 51.90
CA TYR A 59 -23.33 6.02 50.50
C TYR A 59 -22.63 6.98 49.52
N PHE A 60 -22.77 8.29 49.72
CA PHE A 60 -22.08 9.28 48.87
C PHE A 60 -20.57 9.25 49.03
N THR A 61 -20.07 8.96 50.23
CA THR A 61 -18.62 8.82 50.48
C THR A 61 -18.07 7.60 49.75
N ASP A 62 -18.72 6.45 49.89
CA ASP A 62 -18.35 5.20 49.20
C ASP A 62 -18.42 5.37 47.68
N MET A 63 -19.45 6.06 47.17
CA MET A 63 -19.57 6.38 45.74
C MET A 63 -18.45 7.30 45.26
N LYS A 64 -18.11 8.36 46.02
CA LYS A 64 -17.01 9.26 45.68
C LYS A 64 -15.69 8.50 45.61
N ASP A 65 -15.45 7.58 46.55
CA ASP A 65 -14.22 6.79 46.57
C ASP A 65 -14.16 5.80 45.40
N ALA A 66 -15.27 5.14 45.08
CA ALA A 66 -15.37 4.28 43.90
C ALA A 66 -15.15 5.06 42.59
N LEU A 67 -15.73 6.27 42.47
CA LEU A 67 -15.56 7.14 41.31
C LEU A 67 -14.10 7.60 41.17
N ASN A 68 -13.45 8.02 42.27
CA ASN A 68 -12.04 8.37 42.28
C ASN A 68 -11.15 7.20 41.85
N GLN A 69 -11.43 5.99 42.34
CA GLN A 69 -10.69 4.80 41.92
C GLN A 69 -10.88 4.51 40.44
N SER A 70 -12.11 4.65 39.93
CA SER A 70 -12.40 4.45 38.51
C SER A 70 -11.67 5.48 37.64
N ILE A 71 -11.57 6.74 38.06
CA ILE A 71 -10.82 7.78 37.35
C ILE A 71 -9.33 7.42 37.30
N LEU A 72 -8.75 6.97 38.41
CA LEU A 72 -7.34 6.56 38.45
C LEU A 72 -7.05 5.39 37.50
N VAL A 73 -7.91 4.37 37.50
CA VAL A 73 -7.77 3.23 36.58
C VAL A 73 -7.94 3.67 35.13
N ALA A 74 -8.87 4.58 34.85
CA ALA A 74 -9.04 5.12 33.50
C ALA A 74 -7.81 5.94 33.05
N GLN A 75 -7.20 6.72 33.94
CA GLN A 75 -5.96 7.45 33.67
C GLN A 75 -4.79 6.49 33.38
N GLU A 76 -4.61 5.46 34.22
CA GLU A 76 -3.57 4.45 34.02
C GLU A 76 -3.77 3.70 32.70
N ALA A 77 -5.01 3.33 32.37
CA ALA A 77 -5.34 2.70 31.09
C ALA A 77 -5.05 3.63 29.91
N ALA A 78 -5.40 4.92 30.02
CA ALA A 78 -5.13 5.91 28.98
C ALA A 78 -3.62 6.13 28.78
N GLU A 79 -2.85 6.21 29.86
CA GLU A 79 -1.39 6.33 29.81
C GLU A 79 -0.74 5.08 29.21
N LYS A 80 -1.23 3.89 29.58
CA LYS A 80 -0.78 2.63 29.00
C LYS A 80 -1.04 2.59 27.49
N VAL A 81 -2.27 2.88 27.05
CA VAL A 81 -2.62 2.91 25.63
C VAL A 81 -1.77 3.94 24.88
N LYS A 82 -1.54 5.12 25.47
CA LYS A 82 -0.68 6.14 24.87
C LYS A 82 0.76 5.63 24.71
N SER A 83 1.36 5.05 25.75
CA SER A 83 2.73 4.53 25.71
C SER A 83 2.87 3.38 24.71
N GLU A 84 1.89 2.46 24.65
CA GLU A 84 1.88 1.35 23.69
C GLU A 84 1.76 1.89 22.25
N SER A 85 0.88 2.86 22.02
CA SER A 85 0.70 3.50 20.71
C SER A 85 1.96 4.25 20.26
N GLU A 86 2.64 4.96 21.16
CA GLU A 86 3.91 5.64 20.87
C GLU A 86 5.02 4.65 20.51
N GLN A 87 5.12 3.54 21.24
CA GLN A 87 6.08 2.47 20.94
C GLN A 87 5.79 1.80 19.60
N GLU A 88 4.52 1.46 19.33
CA GLU A 88 4.10 0.84 18.08
C GLU A 88 4.33 1.78 16.89
N ALA A 89 4.00 3.07 17.03
CA ALA A 89 4.29 4.07 16.01
C ALA A 89 5.79 4.15 15.70
N GLN A 90 6.65 4.12 16.73
CA GLN A 90 8.09 4.13 16.54
C GLN A 90 8.58 2.88 15.78
N ILE A 91 8.05 1.70 16.12
CA ILE A 91 8.36 0.44 15.42
C ILE A 91 7.92 0.52 13.95
N ILE A 92 6.69 0.98 13.68
CA ILE A 92 6.18 1.13 12.32
C ILE A 92 7.06 2.07 11.50
N VAL A 93 7.49 3.19 12.08
CA VAL A 93 8.38 4.14 11.40
C VAL A 93 9.73 3.50 11.10
N GLU A 94 10.32 2.79 12.06
CA GLU A 94 11.61 2.12 11.88
C GLU A 94 11.54 1.00 10.82
N GLU A 95 10.50 0.15 10.88
CA GLU A 95 10.29 -0.88 9.88
C GLU A 95 10.03 -0.30 8.49
N SER A 96 9.23 0.76 8.39
CA SER A 96 8.96 1.44 7.12
C SER A 96 10.24 2.05 6.54
N GLN A 97 11.08 2.66 7.38
CA GLN A 97 12.38 3.18 6.95
C GLN A 97 13.31 2.06 6.49
N LYS A 98 13.33 0.92 7.18
CA LYS A 98 14.11 -0.26 6.78
C LYS A 98 13.64 -0.80 5.43
N LYS A 99 12.33 -1.03 5.26
CA LYS A 99 11.73 -1.47 3.99
C LYS A 99 12.03 -0.51 2.85
N ALA A 100 11.93 0.81 3.09
CA ALA A 100 12.25 1.82 2.09
C ALA A 100 13.73 1.78 1.67
N ARG A 101 14.66 1.61 2.62
CA ARG A 101 16.09 1.45 2.32
C ARG A 101 16.37 0.17 1.54
N ASP A 102 15.75 -0.94 1.94
CA ASP A 102 15.91 -2.23 1.26
C ASP A 102 15.40 -2.15 -0.18
N LEU A 103 14.24 -1.53 -0.41
CA LEU A 103 13.69 -1.29 -1.74
C LEU A 103 14.59 -0.39 -2.59
N LEU A 104 15.14 0.68 -2.00
CA LEU A 104 16.06 1.58 -2.69
C LEU A 104 17.36 0.85 -3.10
N ASN A 105 17.91 0.04 -2.20
CA ASN A 105 19.10 -0.77 -2.48
C ASN A 105 18.83 -1.76 -3.62
N GLN A 106 17.72 -2.51 -3.55
CA GLN A 106 17.32 -3.44 -4.61
C GLN A 106 17.08 -2.74 -5.95
N SER A 107 16.44 -1.57 -5.94
CA SER A 107 16.21 -0.77 -7.14
C SER A 107 17.53 -0.29 -7.75
N THR A 108 18.45 0.20 -6.92
CA THR A 108 19.78 0.65 -7.33
C THR A 108 20.59 -0.51 -7.92
N ASP A 109 20.58 -1.67 -7.27
CA ASP A 109 21.27 -2.87 -7.77
C ASP A 109 20.69 -3.34 -9.11
N LYS A 110 19.36 -3.37 -9.25
CA LYS A 110 18.71 -3.69 -10.53
C LYS A 110 19.08 -2.68 -11.61
N SER A 111 19.06 -1.38 -11.29
CA SER A 111 19.44 -0.31 -12.22
C SER A 111 20.88 -0.46 -12.69
N ASN A 112 21.82 -0.70 -11.77
CA ASN A 112 23.23 -0.93 -12.10
C ASN A 112 23.41 -2.15 -13.00
N ARG A 113 22.68 -3.25 -12.74
CA ARG A 113 22.71 -4.44 -13.61
C ARG A 113 22.20 -4.13 -15.02
N ILE A 114 21.10 -3.39 -15.14
CA ILE A 114 20.55 -2.99 -16.44
C ILE A 114 21.55 -2.11 -17.20
N LEU A 115 22.17 -1.14 -16.51
CA LEU A 115 23.19 -0.27 -17.13
C LEU A 115 24.41 -1.06 -17.59
N GLN A 116 24.84 -2.05 -16.81
CA GLN A 116 25.95 -2.92 -17.18
C GLN A 116 25.60 -3.78 -18.40
N ASP A 117 24.46 -4.46 -18.39
CA ASP A 117 23.99 -5.28 -19.54
C ASP A 117 23.82 -4.43 -20.80
N ALA A 118 23.21 -3.24 -20.69
CA ALA A 118 23.08 -2.30 -21.80
C ALA A 118 24.45 -1.86 -22.34
N SER A 119 25.42 -1.59 -21.45
CA SER A 119 26.79 -1.21 -21.84
C SER A 119 27.51 -2.35 -22.56
N ASP A 120 27.36 -3.59 -22.09
CA ASP A 120 27.98 -4.76 -22.69
C ASP A 120 27.35 -5.08 -24.06
N ARG A 121 26.02 -4.99 -24.19
CA ARG A 121 25.34 -5.08 -25.49
C ARG A 121 25.78 -3.99 -26.46
N ALA A 122 25.91 -2.74 -26.01
CA ALA A 122 26.38 -1.65 -26.85
C ALA A 122 27.82 -1.90 -27.36
N ARG A 123 28.70 -2.41 -26.50
CA ARG A 123 30.06 -2.84 -26.91
C ARG A 123 30.00 -3.96 -27.94
N GLN A 124 29.17 -4.96 -27.73
CA GLN A 124 29.02 -6.07 -28.65
C GLN A 124 28.54 -5.61 -30.03
N VAL A 125 27.48 -4.78 -30.10
CA VAL A 125 26.99 -4.19 -31.35
C VAL A 125 28.07 -3.38 -32.06
N THR A 126 28.90 -2.65 -31.30
CA THR A 126 30.02 -1.88 -31.86
C THR A 126 31.05 -2.81 -32.51
N ILE A 127 31.43 -3.90 -31.83
CA ILE A 127 32.38 -4.90 -32.35
C ILE A 127 31.82 -5.58 -33.60
N GLU A 128 30.56 -6.00 -33.57
CA GLU A 128 29.87 -6.63 -34.70
C GLU A 128 29.80 -5.68 -35.90
N THR A 129 29.50 -4.40 -35.67
CA THR A 129 29.49 -3.36 -36.70
C THR A 129 30.87 -3.19 -37.34
N ASP A 130 31.93 -3.15 -36.54
CA ASP A 130 33.30 -3.02 -37.05
C ASP A 130 33.76 -4.27 -37.81
N ASN A 131 33.37 -5.46 -37.37
CA ASN A 131 33.62 -6.70 -38.10
C ASN A 131 32.87 -6.72 -39.43
N LEU A 132 31.60 -6.30 -39.45
CA LEU A 132 30.82 -6.19 -40.68
C LEU A 132 31.46 -5.20 -41.67
N LYS A 133 31.91 -4.03 -41.21
CA LYS A 133 32.64 -3.07 -42.06
C LYS A 133 33.91 -3.69 -42.66
N LYS A 134 34.68 -4.45 -41.88
CA LYS A 134 35.87 -5.17 -42.38
C LYS A 134 35.49 -6.20 -43.45
N SER A 135 34.45 -7.01 -43.21
CA SER A 135 33.95 -8.00 -44.16
C SER A 135 33.45 -7.38 -45.47
N VAL A 136 32.75 -6.24 -45.38
CA VAL A 136 32.30 -5.50 -46.58
C VAL A 136 33.50 -4.97 -47.37
N ASN A 137 34.52 -4.43 -46.68
CA ASN A 137 35.73 -3.94 -47.34
C ASN A 137 36.53 -5.07 -48.02
N SER A 138 36.69 -6.22 -47.37
CA SER A 138 37.38 -7.37 -47.97
C SER A 138 36.60 -7.97 -49.14
N PHE A 139 35.27 -8.07 -49.02
CA PHE A 139 34.40 -8.50 -50.13
C PHE A 139 34.53 -7.55 -51.33
N ARG A 140 34.48 -6.23 -51.09
CA ARG A 140 34.68 -5.23 -52.14
C ARG A 140 36.04 -5.37 -52.83
N GLN A 141 37.12 -5.56 -52.06
CA GLN A 141 38.46 -5.77 -52.61
C GLN A 141 38.55 -7.06 -53.44
N GLY A 142 37.94 -8.14 -52.95
CA GLY A 142 37.85 -9.41 -53.69
C GLY A 142 37.10 -9.27 -55.00
N LEU A 143 35.94 -8.62 -54.99
CA LEU A 143 35.14 -8.35 -56.19
C LEU A 143 35.88 -7.45 -57.18
N GLN A 144 36.56 -6.41 -56.72
CA GLN A 144 37.42 -5.58 -57.58
C GLN A 144 38.57 -6.40 -58.20
N GLY A 145 39.19 -7.30 -57.44
CA GLY A 145 40.22 -8.21 -57.94
C GLY A 145 39.68 -9.16 -59.01
N MET A 146 38.52 -9.75 -58.77
CA MET A 146 37.85 -10.64 -59.73
C MET A 146 37.47 -9.91 -61.02
N LEU A 147 36.88 -8.72 -60.93
CA LEU A 147 36.56 -7.90 -62.10
C LEU A 147 37.80 -7.46 -62.87
N LYS A 148 38.89 -7.09 -62.18
CA LYS A 148 40.16 -6.79 -62.85
C LYS A 148 40.72 -7.99 -63.58
N GLN A 149 40.69 -9.18 -62.94
CA GLN A 149 41.13 -10.41 -63.60
C GLN A 149 40.27 -10.76 -64.82
N GLN A 150 38.95 -10.56 -64.75
CA GLN A 150 38.06 -10.74 -65.89
C GLN A 150 38.33 -9.70 -66.99
N LEU A 151 38.59 -8.44 -66.62
CA LEU A 151 38.96 -7.40 -67.58
C LEU A 151 40.30 -7.72 -68.26
N ASP A 152 41.34 -8.10 -67.50
CA ASP A 152 42.64 -8.51 -68.04
C ASP A 152 42.51 -9.73 -68.98
N MET A 153 41.58 -10.65 -68.70
CA MET A 153 41.29 -11.78 -69.58
C MET A 153 40.64 -11.35 -70.92
N VAL A 154 39.80 -10.32 -70.90
CA VAL A 154 39.14 -9.75 -72.09
C VAL A 154 40.10 -8.83 -72.87
N GLU A 155 40.91 -8.04 -72.18
CA GLU A 155 41.94 -7.16 -72.77
C GLU A 155 43.20 -7.93 -73.22
N ASN A 156 43.25 -9.24 -72.98
CA ASN A 156 44.37 -10.07 -73.38
C ASN A 156 44.61 -9.96 -74.91
N PRO A 157 45.84 -9.58 -75.35
CA PRO A 157 46.16 -9.40 -76.76
C PRO A 157 46.01 -10.66 -77.62
N GLU A 158 45.86 -11.85 -77.02
CA GLU A 158 45.46 -13.07 -77.74
C GLU A 158 44.07 -12.94 -78.40
N TRP A 159 43.12 -12.20 -77.81
CA TRP A 159 41.84 -11.89 -78.46
C TRP A 159 41.99 -10.95 -79.64
N SER A 160 42.88 -9.95 -79.54
CA SER A 160 43.20 -9.06 -80.68
C SER A 160 43.80 -9.85 -81.84
N LYS A 161 44.71 -10.80 -81.54
CA LYS A 161 45.27 -11.70 -82.56
C LYS A 161 44.22 -12.60 -83.18
N LEU A 162 43.27 -13.11 -82.37
CA LEU A 162 42.17 -13.93 -82.88
C LEU A 162 41.27 -13.12 -83.82
N ASN A 163 40.96 -11.87 -83.47
CA ASN A 163 40.16 -10.97 -84.31
C ASN A 163 40.88 -10.59 -85.62
N ASP A 164 42.18 -10.31 -85.58
CA ASP A 164 42.99 -10.07 -86.78
C ASP A 164 43.06 -11.31 -87.69
N SER A 165 43.08 -12.51 -87.08
CA SER A 165 43.04 -13.81 -87.78
C SER A 165 41.69 -14.09 -88.46
N THR A 166 40.59 -13.54 -87.92
CA THR A 166 39.25 -13.57 -88.53
C THR A 166 38.90 -12.26 -89.25
N SER A 167 39.87 -11.66 -89.93
CA SER A 167 39.55 -10.64 -90.93
C SER A 167 38.69 -11.28 -92.04
N THR A 168 37.37 -11.07 -91.95
CA THR A 168 36.36 -11.41 -92.96
C THR A 168 36.72 -10.89 -94.36
N GLU A 169 37.61 -9.91 -94.45
CA GLU A 169 38.24 -9.41 -95.69
C GLU A 169 39.09 -10.45 -96.44
N LYS A 170 39.76 -11.40 -95.75
CA LYS A 170 40.49 -12.50 -96.42
C LYS A 170 39.54 -13.56 -96.97
N LEU A 171 38.50 -13.92 -96.21
CA LEU A 171 37.47 -14.87 -96.63
C LEU A 171 36.62 -14.31 -97.79
N LYS A 172 36.31 -13.01 -97.79
CA LYS A 172 35.62 -12.31 -98.90
C LYS A 172 36.42 -12.27 -100.20
N ARG A 173 37.76 -12.34 -100.13
CA ARG A 173 38.62 -12.40 -101.33
C ARG A 173 38.73 -13.80 -101.91
N GLU A 174 38.49 -14.84 -101.12
CA GLU A 174 38.64 -16.23 -101.53
C GLU A 174 37.31 -16.88 -101.96
N ILE A 175 36.18 -16.30 -101.56
CA ILE A 175 34.84 -16.65 -102.05
C ILE A 175 34.38 -15.55 -103.01
N GLY A 176 34.76 -15.69 -104.28
CA GLY A 176 34.22 -14.87 -105.37
C GLY A 176 32.71 -15.08 -105.55
N ASP A 177 32.04 -14.02 -106.01
CA ASP A 177 30.62 -13.96 -106.37
C ASP A 177 30.09 -15.24 -107.01
N GLN A 178 29.30 -16.00 -106.25
CA GLN A 178 28.08 -16.71 -106.68
C GLN A 178 27.58 -17.66 -105.58
N ALA A 179 26.57 -17.24 -104.84
CA ALA A 179 25.37 -18.04 -104.55
C ALA A 179 24.46 -17.27 -103.57
N ASP A 180 23.40 -16.73 -104.16
CA ASP A 180 22.10 -16.46 -103.55
C ASP A 180 21.54 -17.73 -102.88
N GLY A 181 20.87 -17.60 -101.73
CA GLY A 181 20.12 -18.71 -101.11
C GLY A 181 20.26 -18.87 -99.59
N THR A 182 19.43 -18.13 -98.85
CA THR A 182 18.76 -18.49 -97.57
C THR A 182 19.48 -19.40 -96.55
N ALA A 183 19.93 -18.80 -95.43
CA ALA A 183 19.96 -19.43 -94.09
C ALA A 183 20.19 -18.31 -93.05
N GLN A 184 19.13 -17.64 -92.59
CA GLN A 184 18.41 -17.91 -91.34
C GLN A 184 19.06 -17.22 -90.14
N ASP A 185 18.38 -16.16 -89.68
CA ASP A 185 18.70 -15.37 -88.49
C ASP A 185 19.08 -16.29 -87.32
N TYR A 186 20.36 -16.27 -86.96
CA TYR A 186 20.79 -16.72 -85.65
C TYR A 186 20.62 -15.56 -84.68
N GLN A 187 19.45 -15.47 -84.04
CA GLN A 187 19.33 -14.73 -82.80
C GLN A 187 20.17 -15.42 -81.74
N PRO A 188 21.12 -14.75 -81.06
CA PRO A 188 21.67 -15.30 -79.85
C PRO A 188 20.52 -15.41 -78.84
N ASN A 189 20.25 -16.63 -78.40
CA ASN A 189 19.37 -16.89 -77.27
C ASN A 189 20.04 -16.25 -76.05
N VAL A 190 19.67 -15.01 -75.74
CA VAL A 190 19.90 -14.43 -74.42
C VAL A 190 18.96 -15.20 -73.51
N GLN A 191 19.47 -16.27 -72.92
CA GLN A 191 18.79 -16.89 -71.80
C GLN A 191 18.83 -15.85 -70.68
N ASN A 192 17.76 -15.06 -70.58
CA ASN A 192 17.42 -14.29 -69.40
C ASN A 192 17.36 -15.31 -68.25
N ASN A 193 18.44 -15.42 -67.49
CA ASN A 193 18.36 -16.02 -66.17
C ASN A 193 17.91 -14.93 -65.20
N GLU A 194 16.69 -14.45 -65.43
CA GLU A 194 15.88 -13.87 -64.37
C GLU A 194 15.38 -15.03 -63.52
N ASN A 195 15.53 -14.89 -62.20
CA ASN A 195 15.15 -15.83 -61.15
C ASN A 195 16.07 -17.02 -60.88
N MET A 196 17.12 -16.75 -60.08
CA MET A 196 17.13 -17.36 -58.75
C MET A 196 16.90 -16.26 -57.73
N GLN A 197 15.63 -16.09 -57.35
CA GLN A 197 15.29 -15.48 -56.08
C GLN A 197 15.69 -16.50 -55.01
N ASP A 198 16.96 -16.50 -54.62
CA ASP A 198 17.29 -17.04 -53.31
C ASP A 198 16.55 -16.17 -52.31
N GLN A 199 15.47 -16.74 -51.79
CA GLN A 199 14.83 -16.26 -50.58
C GLN A 199 15.95 -16.09 -49.56
N VAL A 200 16.28 -14.84 -49.25
CA VAL A 200 16.78 -14.53 -47.93
C VAL A 200 15.65 -14.97 -47.01
N SER A 201 15.81 -16.17 -46.44
CA SER A 201 14.96 -16.62 -45.36
C SER A 201 15.15 -15.60 -44.25
N ASN A 202 14.20 -14.69 -44.13
CA ASN A 202 14.15 -13.73 -43.05
C ASN A 202 13.61 -14.50 -41.83
N SER A 203 14.40 -15.46 -41.33
CA SER A 203 14.04 -16.25 -40.16
C SER A 203 14.41 -15.58 -38.84
N ASP A 204 15.05 -14.40 -38.89
CA ASP A 204 15.37 -13.62 -37.69
C ASP A 204 14.75 -12.23 -37.76
N GLN A 205 13.42 -12.16 -37.89
CA GLN A 205 12.72 -11.06 -37.25
C GLN A 205 12.92 -11.25 -35.75
N MET A 206 13.90 -10.54 -35.19
CA MET A 206 13.98 -10.30 -33.75
C MET A 206 12.66 -9.65 -33.33
N ASN A 207 11.75 -10.48 -32.81
CA ASN A 207 10.54 -10.03 -32.15
C ASN A 207 10.97 -9.22 -30.93
N TYR A 208 10.83 -7.90 -31.00
CA TYR A 208 11.17 -6.98 -29.92
C TYR A 208 10.22 -7.07 -28.71
N ASN A 209 9.37 -8.11 -28.61
CA ASN A 209 8.30 -8.12 -27.62
C ASN A 209 8.08 -9.41 -26.81
N ASP A 210 9.01 -10.39 -26.81
CA ASP A 210 8.76 -11.68 -26.13
C ASP A 210 9.66 -11.99 -24.92
N ASN A 211 10.31 -10.99 -24.30
CA ASN A 211 11.03 -11.26 -23.04
C ASN A 211 10.98 -10.13 -22.01
N ILE A 212 9.87 -9.40 -21.95
CA ILE A 212 9.44 -8.85 -20.67
C ILE A 212 8.65 -9.97 -20.00
N GLN A 213 9.32 -10.73 -19.14
CA GLN A 213 8.59 -11.42 -18.08
C GLN A 213 7.88 -10.31 -17.30
N ASP A 214 6.58 -10.19 -17.52
CA ASP A 214 5.68 -9.56 -16.56
C ASP A 214 5.71 -10.45 -15.30
N ASP A 215 6.83 -10.40 -14.56
CA ASP A 215 6.77 -10.62 -13.13
C ASP A 215 5.98 -9.43 -12.58
N GLN A 216 4.66 -9.60 -12.63
CA GLN A 216 3.72 -8.85 -11.81
C GLN A 216 4.36 -8.74 -10.42
N PRO A 217 4.57 -7.54 -9.85
CA PRO A 217 4.82 -7.47 -8.43
C PRO A 217 3.56 -8.01 -7.75
N ASP A 218 3.66 -9.23 -7.22
CA ASP A 218 2.76 -9.75 -6.19
C ASP A 218 2.90 -8.83 -4.97
N GLU A 219 2.23 -7.67 -5.02
CA GLU A 219 1.81 -6.85 -3.88
C GLU A 219 1.19 -5.56 -4.43
N SER A 220 -0.09 -5.64 -4.79
CA SER A 220 -0.91 -4.45 -4.83
C SER A 220 -1.04 -3.92 -3.40
N TYR A 221 -0.36 -2.83 -3.08
CA TYR A 221 -0.66 -2.04 -1.88
C TYR A 221 -2.02 -1.36 -2.08
N THR A 222 -3.09 -2.12 -1.84
CA THR A 222 -4.42 -1.55 -1.69
C THR A 222 -4.48 -0.89 -0.32
N ILE A 223 -4.35 0.44 -0.28
CA ILE A 223 -4.71 1.22 0.90
C ILE A 223 -6.24 1.16 1.00
N ASN A 224 -6.72 0.18 1.75
CA ASN A 224 -8.13 0.01 2.04
C ASN A 224 -8.55 1.14 3.00
N HIS A 225 -9.00 2.27 2.44
CA HIS A 225 -9.47 3.44 3.20
C HIS A 225 -10.70 3.13 4.07
N GLN A 226 -11.30 1.95 3.97
CA GLN A 226 -12.54 1.59 4.65
C GLN A 226 -12.35 0.94 6.04
N GLN A 227 -11.12 0.60 6.47
CA GLN A 227 -10.92 -0.14 7.73
C GLN A 227 -10.38 0.69 8.90
N ASN A 228 -9.91 1.92 8.68
CA ASN A 228 -9.32 2.76 9.74
C ASN A 228 -10.01 4.11 9.92
N GLU A 229 -11.29 4.24 9.55
CA GLU A 229 -12.09 5.39 9.98
C GLU A 229 -12.51 5.19 11.45
N PRO A 230 -12.33 6.18 12.34
CA PRO A 230 -12.89 6.10 13.68
C PRO A 230 -14.42 6.09 13.56
N THR A 231 -15.03 4.96 13.87
CA THR A 231 -16.49 4.81 13.96
C THR A 231 -17.01 5.59 15.16
N PHE A 232 -17.43 6.83 14.94
CA PHE A 232 -18.20 7.58 15.92
C PHE A 232 -19.64 7.07 15.91
N ASN A 233 -19.94 6.13 16.81
CA ASN A 233 -21.28 5.61 17.03
C ASN A 233 -22.07 6.62 17.87
N PHE A 234 -22.72 7.58 17.23
CA PHE A 234 -23.75 8.38 17.90
C PHE A 234 -25.00 7.51 18.02
N GLN A 235 -25.22 6.96 19.22
CA GLN A 235 -26.52 6.45 19.61
C GLN A 235 -27.49 7.64 19.57
N ASP A 236 -28.35 7.68 18.56
CA ASP A 236 -29.44 8.64 18.47
C ASP A 236 -30.49 8.21 19.51
N ASP A 237 -30.35 8.71 20.75
CA ASP A 237 -31.40 8.63 21.75
C ASP A 237 -32.54 9.58 21.33
N SER A 238 -33.31 9.15 20.34
CA SER A 238 -34.62 9.71 20.07
C SER A 238 -35.58 9.19 21.13
N ASP A 239 -35.51 9.76 22.33
CA ASP A 239 -36.55 9.64 23.34
C ASP A 239 -37.86 10.21 22.74
N GLY A 240 -38.78 9.30 22.47
CA GLY A 240 -40.14 9.62 22.09
C GLY A 240 -40.85 10.30 23.24
N ASP A 241 -40.93 11.63 23.20
CA ASP A 241 -41.86 12.39 24.03
C ASP A 241 -42.94 13.01 23.14
N SER A 242 -43.90 12.17 22.73
CA SER A 242 -45.17 12.61 22.16
C SER A 242 -46.30 12.33 23.15
N LYS A 243 -46.47 13.29 24.06
CA LYS A 243 -47.72 13.86 24.59
C LYS A 243 -48.99 13.03 24.35
N GLU A 244 -49.54 12.48 25.42
CA GLU A 244 -50.99 12.22 25.55
C GLU A 244 -51.63 13.38 26.33
N ASN A 245 -52.66 13.96 25.74
CA ASN A 245 -53.59 14.92 26.33
C ASN A 245 -54.98 14.59 25.77
#